data_AF-A0A061R2R2-F1
#
_entry.id   AF-A0A061R2R2-F1
#
_cell.length_a   1.000
_cell.length_b   1.000
_cell.length_c   1.000
_cell.angle_alpha   90.00
_cell.angle_beta   90.00
_cell.angle_gamma   90.00
#
_symmetry.space_group_name_H-M   'P 1'
#
loop_
_entity.id
_entity.type
_entity.pdbx_description
1 polymer ?
#
loop_
_entity_poly.entity_id
_entity_poly.type
_entity_poly.pdbx_seq_one_letter_code
_entity_poly.pdbx_strand_id
1 'polypeptide(L)'
;PPPCEVQRGVVATTLGTTQRLEAMLHTTAQAALAGAVIAGRALPPKLNTVVQPLMGALRRDGDPLVRSRAASSLADLVAQCVGRKPSPNAKVVANLCAMACGDRGETPDASAPEDDPDEEPAPAPTPPASDPQAAPPPPPEAVARAGAEAALRALAARLGGSLFGSLPRLWELIVGPLSAEAPAADAADPQAL
;
A
#
# COMPACT_ATOMS: atom_id res chain seq x y z
N PRO A 1 -37.86 -18.19 -21.98
CA PRO A 1 -37.11 -16.93 -21.71
C PRO A 1 -36.58 -16.99 -20.28
N PRO A 2 -35.32 -16.60 -20.00
CA PRO A 2 -34.85 -16.56 -18.61
C PRO A 2 -35.71 -15.56 -17.80
N PRO A 3 -35.89 -15.79 -16.49
CA PRO A 3 -36.63 -14.86 -15.63
C PRO A 3 -36.00 -13.46 -15.68
N CYS A 4 -36.82 -12.41 -15.65
CA CYS A 4 -36.37 -11.01 -15.67
C CYS A 4 -35.29 -10.71 -14.60
N GLU A 5 -35.38 -11.37 -13.45
CA GLU A 5 -34.40 -11.28 -12.35
C GLU A 5 -33.02 -11.85 -12.72
N VAL A 6 -32.99 -12.98 -13.44
CA VAL A 6 -31.73 -13.59 -13.92
C VAL A 6 -31.06 -12.67 -14.94
N GLN A 7 -31.84 -12.06 -15.84
CA GLN A 7 -31.31 -11.09 -16.81
C GLN A 7 -30.74 -9.84 -16.13
N ARG A 8 -31.43 -9.31 -15.11
CA ARG A 8 -30.92 -8.19 -14.28
C ARG A 8 -29.64 -8.56 -13.55
N GLY A 9 -29.56 -9.77 -13.00
CA GLY A 9 -28.35 -10.29 -12.34
C GLY A 9 -27.16 -10.33 -13.30
N VAL A 10 -27.33 -10.84 -14.51
CA VAL A 10 -26.28 -10.89 -15.55
C VAL A 10 -25.83 -9.50 -16.00
N VAL A 11 -26.77 -8.55 -16.17
CA VAL A 11 -26.42 -7.16 -16.52
C VAL A 11 -25.67 -6.48 -15.37
N ALA A 12 -26.07 -6.72 -14.11
CA ALA A 12 -25.41 -6.13 -12.95
C ALA A 12 -23.98 -6.67 -12.78
N THR A 13 -23.77 -7.98 -12.95
CA THR A 13 -22.43 -8.57 -12.86
C THR A 13 -21.52 -8.08 -13.98
N THR A 14 -22.01 -8.05 -15.23
CA THR A 14 -21.23 -7.54 -16.37
C THR A 14 -20.91 -6.04 -16.26
N LEU A 15 -21.80 -5.23 -15.72
CA LEU A 15 -21.51 -3.83 -15.42
C LEU A 15 -20.41 -3.71 -14.34
N GLY A 16 -20.53 -4.48 -13.26
CA GLY A 16 -19.53 -4.47 -12.19
C GLY A 16 -18.14 -4.91 -12.66
N THR A 17 -18.06 -5.91 -13.54
CA THR A 17 -16.78 -6.37 -14.09
C THR A 17 -16.17 -5.36 -15.05
N THR A 18 -16.96 -4.73 -15.92
CA THR A 18 -16.46 -3.70 -16.85
C THR A 18 -15.97 -2.45 -16.12
N GLN A 19 -16.70 -1.96 -15.12
CA GLN A 19 -16.26 -0.82 -14.29
C GLN A 19 -14.95 -1.10 -13.56
N ARG A 20 -14.77 -2.32 -13.04
CA ARG A 20 -13.53 -2.72 -12.37
C ARG A 20 -12.34 -2.75 -13.34
N LEU A 21 -12.54 -3.32 -14.53
CA LEU A 21 -11.53 -3.35 -15.58
C LEU A 21 -11.15 -1.94 -16.03
N GLU A 22 -12.13 -1.08 -16.26
CA GLU A 22 -11.91 0.32 -16.63
C GLU A 22 -11.09 1.05 -15.56
N ALA A 23 -11.46 0.93 -14.29
CA ALA A 23 -10.75 1.58 -13.19
C ALA A 23 -9.30 1.10 -13.05
N MET A 24 -9.04 -0.19 -13.27
CA MET A 24 -7.70 -0.77 -13.28
C MET A 24 -6.88 -0.16 -14.42
N LEU A 25 -7.37 -0.27 -15.66
CA LEU A 25 -6.68 0.23 -16.85
C LEU A 25 -6.42 1.73 -16.76
N HIS A 26 -7.37 2.51 -16.25
CA HIS A 26 -7.23 3.94 -16.04
C HIS A 26 -6.09 4.25 -15.08
N THR A 27 -6.02 3.54 -13.95
CA THR A 27 -4.96 3.69 -12.96
C THR A 27 -3.59 3.35 -13.55
N THR A 28 -3.49 2.24 -14.28
CA THR A 28 -2.24 1.81 -14.94
C THR A 28 -1.80 2.81 -16.01
N ALA A 29 -2.72 3.30 -16.83
CA ALA A 29 -2.42 4.31 -17.86
C ALA A 29 -1.92 5.62 -17.23
N GLN A 30 -2.58 6.11 -16.18
CA GLN A 30 -2.14 7.31 -15.46
C GLN A 30 -0.77 7.11 -14.79
N ALA A 31 -0.51 5.93 -14.21
CA ALA A 31 0.78 5.60 -13.62
C ALA A 31 1.90 5.55 -14.69
N ALA A 32 1.62 5.00 -15.86
CA ALA A 32 2.56 5.00 -16.98
C ALA A 32 2.88 6.41 -17.48
N LEU A 33 1.86 7.27 -17.62
CA LEU A 33 2.03 8.68 -17.98
C LEU A 33 2.85 9.43 -16.91
N ALA A 34 2.55 9.22 -15.63
CA ALA A 34 3.32 9.77 -14.51
C ALA A 34 4.79 9.33 -14.58
N GLY A 35 5.05 8.05 -14.85
CA GLY A 35 6.40 7.51 -15.06
C GLY A 35 7.14 8.17 -16.22
N ALA A 36 6.46 8.43 -17.35
CA ALA A 36 7.05 9.12 -18.49
C ALA A 36 7.42 10.58 -18.15
N VAL A 37 6.55 11.29 -17.42
CA VAL A 37 6.82 12.67 -16.94
C VAL A 37 8.05 12.71 -16.03
N ILE A 38 8.19 11.73 -15.13
CA ILE A 38 9.35 11.60 -14.24
C ILE A 38 10.63 11.31 -15.03
N ALA A 39 10.56 10.39 -16.01
CA ALA A 39 11.69 10.05 -16.87
C ALA A 39 12.16 11.26 -17.70
N GLY A 40 11.21 12.06 -18.19
CA GLY A 40 11.50 13.31 -18.91
C GLY A 40 11.93 14.48 -18.02
N ARG A 41 11.98 14.31 -16.69
CA ARG A 41 12.27 15.37 -15.70
C ARG A 41 11.37 16.61 -15.84
N ALA A 42 10.20 16.46 -16.45
CA ALA A 42 9.24 17.53 -16.71
C ALA A 42 8.21 17.61 -15.58
N LEU A 43 8.67 17.67 -14.33
CA LEU A 43 7.80 17.56 -13.16
C LEU A 43 6.84 18.76 -13.07
N PRO A 44 5.52 18.52 -12.89
CA PRO A 44 4.57 19.60 -12.75
C PRO A 44 4.82 20.42 -11.47
N PRO A 45 4.27 21.65 -11.40
CA PRO A 45 4.37 22.48 -10.19
C PRO A 45 3.71 21.79 -8.99
N LYS A 46 2.59 21.09 -9.22
CA LYS A 46 1.88 20.27 -8.23
C LYS A 46 2.18 18.79 -8.44
N LEU A 47 2.95 18.20 -7.53
CA LEU A 47 3.40 16.80 -7.66
C LEU A 47 2.31 15.75 -7.39
N ASN A 48 1.18 16.13 -6.78
CA ASN A 48 0.09 15.19 -6.46
C ASN A 48 -0.46 14.50 -7.71
N THR A 49 -0.45 15.15 -8.87
CA THR A 49 -0.92 14.57 -10.14
C THR A 49 -0.02 13.45 -10.66
N VAL A 50 1.21 13.35 -10.15
CA VAL A 50 2.18 12.29 -10.49
C VAL A 50 2.26 11.26 -9.36
N VAL A 51 2.24 11.71 -8.10
CA VAL A 51 2.32 10.82 -6.93
C VAL A 51 1.07 9.95 -6.81
N GLN A 52 -0.14 10.52 -6.97
CA GLN A 52 -1.38 9.77 -6.74
C GLN A 52 -1.58 8.59 -7.70
N PRO A 53 -1.35 8.73 -9.03
CA PRO A 53 -1.43 7.59 -9.94
C PRO A 53 -0.45 6.47 -9.59
N LEU A 54 0.80 6.79 -9.27
CA LEU A 54 1.81 5.80 -8.91
C LEU A 54 1.45 5.06 -7.61
N MET A 55 1.04 5.81 -6.59
CA MET A 55 0.60 5.23 -5.32
C MET A 55 -0.68 4.40 -5.49
N GLY A 56 -1.59 4.80 -6.38
CA GLY A 56 -2.79 4.04 -6.74
C GLY A 56 -2.44 2.70 -7.37
N ALA A 57 -1.50 2.67 -8.32
CA ALA A 57 -1.00 1.45 -8.94
C ALA A 57 -0.32 0.54 -7.91
N LEU A 58 0.55 1.07 -7.06
CA LEU A 58 1.19 0.28 -6.00
C LEU A 58 0.19 -0.32 -5.01
N ARG A 59 -0.90 0.41 -4.70
CA ARG A 59 -1.88 -0.03 -3.71
C ARG A 59 -2.84 -1.09 -4.23
N ARG A 60 -3.18 -1.08 -5.52
CA ARG A 60 -4.32 -1.84 -6.07
C ARG A 60 -3.97 -2.77 -7.20
N ASP A 61 -2.80 -2.60 -7.85
CA ASP A 61 -2.46 -3.39 -9.01
C ASP A 61 -1.87 -4.75 -8.61
N GLY A 62 -2.53 -5.81 -9.06
CA GLY A 62 -2.14 -7.19 -8.82
C GLY A 62 -0.94 -7.61 -9.66
N ASP A 63 -0.71 -6.96 -10.81
CA ASP A 63 0.37 -7.32 -11.72
C ASP A 63 1.74 -6.91 -11.14
N PRO A 64 2.65 -7.88 -10.90
CA PRO A 64 3.98 -7.60 -10.39
C PRO A 64 4.80 -6.68 -11.32
N LEU A 65 4.59 -6.72 -12.63
CA LEU A 65 5.30 -5.87 -13.59
C LEU A 65 4.86 -4.42 -13.47
N VAL A 66 3.55 -4.15 -13.41
CA VAL A 66 3.03 -2.80 -13.23
C VAL A 66 3.48 -2.22 -11.89
N ARG A 67 3.38 -3.02 -10.81
CA ARG A 67 3.84 -2.65 -9.48
C ARG A 67 5.34 -2.32 -9.47
N SER A 68 6.18 -3.15 -10.09
CA SER A 68 7.63 -2.92 -10.19
C SER A 68 7.97 -1.66 -10.98
N ARG A 69 7.25 -1.39 -12.08
CA ARG A 69 7.44 -0.18 -12.88
C ARG A 69 7.03 1.08 -12.10
N ALA A 70 5.88 1.05 -11.44
CA ALA A 70 5.40 2.14 -10.60
C ALA A 70 6.36 2.41 -9.43
N ALA A 71 6.88 1.37 -8.78
CA ALA A 71 7.87 1.45 -7.71
C ALA A 71 9.16 2.13 -8.19
N SER A 72 9.66 1.71 -9.35
CA SER A 72 10.87 2.29 -9.97
C SER A 72 10.67 3.78 -10.29
N SER A 73 9.54 4.13 -10.92
CA SER A 73 9.21 5.53 -11.22
C SER A 73 9.02 6.37 -9.95
N LEU A 74 8.40 5.82 -8.91
CA LEU A 74 8.25 6.53 -7.63
C LEU A 74 9.62 6.79 -6.98
N ALA A 75 10.54 5.82 -7.04
CA ALA A 75 11.90 5.99 -6.54
C ALA A 75 12.68 7.05 -7.32
N ASP A 76 12.52 7.10 -8.66
CA ASP A 76 13.05 8.18 -9.50
C ASP A 76 12.50 9.55 -9.09
N LEU A 77 11.19 9.65 -8.86
CA LEU A 77 10.56 10.90 -8.43
C LEU A 77 11.11 11.38 -7.09
N VAL A 78 11.23 10.46 -6.13
CA VAL A 78 11.75 10.77 -4.78
C VAL A 78 13.19 11.25 -4.86
N ALA A 79 14.04 10.59 -5.66
CA ALA A 79 15.42 11.00 -5.88
C ALA A 79 15.51 12.40 -6.51
N GLN A 80 14.65 12.72 -7.49
CA GLN A 80 14.58 14.06 -8.10
C GLN A 80 14.10 15.14 -7.12
N CYS A 81 13.44 14.76 -6.01
CA CYS A 81 12.84 15.69 -5.06
C CYS A 81 13.66 15.92 -3.77
N VAL A 82 14.84 15.30 -3.61
CA VAL A 82 15.65 15.38 -2.37
C VAL A 82 16.02 16.83 -2.00
N GLY A 83 16.24 17.71 -2.98
CA GLY A 83 16.56 19.13 -2.74
C GLY A 83 15.38 20.11 -2.90
N ARG A 84 14.17 19.63 -3.25
CA ARG A 84 13.04 20.50 -3.60
C ARG A 84 12.33 21.02 -2.33
N LYS A 85 11.94 22.29 -2.31
CA LYS A 85 11.10 22.87 -1.25
C LYS A 85 9.82 23.47 -1.86
N PRO A 86 8.61 23.02 -1.46
CA PRO A 86 8.31 21.88 -0.59
C PRO A 86 8.58 20.52 -1.28
N SER A 87 9.02 19.50 -0.53
CA SER A 87 9.24 18.13 -1.04
C SER A 87 8.05 17.21 -0.72
N PRO A 88 7.66 16.30 -1.64
CA PRO A 88 6.65 15.28 -1.36
C PRO A 88 7.24 14.11 -0.55
N ASN A 89 8.56 14.01 -0.44
CA ASN A 89 9.29 12.83 0.02
C ASN A 89 8.86 12.36 1.41
N ALA A 90 8.76 13.28 2.38
CA ALA A 90 8.36 12.94 3.74
C ALA A 90 6.97 12.29 3.79
N LYS A 91 6.02 12.82 2.99
CA LYS A 91 4.65 12.30 2.92
C LYS A 91 4.57 10.98 2.16
N VAL A 92 5.32 10.83 1.07
CA VAL A 92 5.39 9.58 0.30
C VAL A 92 5.94 8.46 1.16
N VAL A 93 7.06 8.70 1.84
CA VAL A 93 7.69 7.71 2.74
C VAL A 93 6.73 7.29 3.86
N ALA A 94 6.10 8.26 4.54
CA ALA A 94 5.13 7.95 5.59
C ALA A 94 3.96 7.10 5.08
N ASN A 95 3.45 7.39 3.87
CA ASN A 95 2.38 6.60 3.28
C ASN A 95 2.83 5.18 2.91
N LEU A 96 4.04 5.01 2.38
CA LEU A 96 4.61 3.70 2.07
C LEU A 96 4.79 2.85 3.34
N CYS A 97 5.32 3.43 4.42
CA CYS A 97 5.43 2.73 5.71
C CYS A 97 4.06 2.31 6.23
N ALA A 98 3.06 3.21 6.21
CA ALA A 98 1.69 2.87 6.62
C ALA A 98 1.05 1.78 5.74
N MET A 99 1.36 1.75 4.44
CA MET A 99 0.92 0.68 3.54
C MET A 99 1.60 -0.65 3.83
N ALA A 100 2.92 -0.64 4.11
CA ALA A 100 3.67 -1.85 4.41
C ALA A 100 3.19 -2.52 5.71
N CYS A 101 2.83 -1.70 6.71
CA CYS A 101 2.32 -2.16 8.01
C CYS A 101 0.79 -2.32 8.05
N GLY A 102 0.08 -2.17 6.92
CA GLY A 102 -1.39 -2.19 6.89
C GLY A 102 -2.00 -3.59 6.87
N ASP A 103 -1.20 -4.63 6.64
CA ASP A 103 -1.63 -6.02 6.57
C ASP A 103 -1.57 -6.66 7.96
N ARG A 104 -2.74 -6.80 8.60
CA ARG A 104 -2.86 -7.35 9.98
C ARG A 104 -2.46 -8.82 10.09
N GLY A 105 -2.46 -9.56 8.99
CA GLY A 105 -1.98 -10.95 8.97
C GLY A 105 -0.47 -11.07 9.13
N GLU A 106 0.27 -10.00 8.82
CA GLU A 106 1.74 -9.98 8.82
C GLU A 106 2.31 -8.98 9.84
N THR A 107 1.63 -7.87 10.07
CA THR A 107 1.97 -6.86 11.09
C THR A 107 0.82 -6.76 12.09
N PRO A 108 0.91 -7.45 13.25
CA PRO A 108 -0.12 -7.35 14.29
C PRO A 108 -0.18 -5.93 14.87
N ASP A 109 -1.37 -5.53 15.30
CA ASP A 109 -1.62 -4.21 15.87
C ASP A 109 -1.20 -4.20 17.34
N ALA A 110 -0.08 -3.55 17.65
CA ALA A 110 0.47 -3.50 19.01
C ALA A 110 -0.42 -2.74 20.02
N SER A 111 -1.45 -2.03 19.56
CA SER A 111 -2.43 -1.33 20.41
C SER A 111 -3.74 -2.08 20.56
N ALA A 112 -3.90 -3.23 19.89
CA ALA A 112 -5.04 -4.10 20.14
C ALA A 112 -4.91 -4.71 21.55
N PRO A 113 -6.01 -4.79 22.33
CA PRO A 113 -6.00 -5.55 23.57
C PRO A 113 -5.53 -6.98 23.29
N GLU A 114 -4.70 -7.55 24.16
CA GLU A 114 -4.24 -8.94 24.03
C GLU A 114 -5.47 -9.85 23.93
N ASP A 115 -5.70 -10.45 22.77
CA ASP A 115 -6.73 -11.48 22.61
C ASP A 115 -6.29 -12.71 23.41
N ASP A 116 -7.19 -13.23 24.25
CA ASP A 116 -7.02 -14.46 25.02
C ASP A 116 -6.49 -15.60 24.12
N PRO A 117 -5.49 -16.39 24.54
CA PRO A 117 -4.86 -17.42 23.72
C PRO A 117 -5.75 -18.64 23.39
N ASP A 118 -7.04 -18.62 23.73
CA ASP A 118 -7.99 -19.73 23.54
C ASP A 118 -9.05 -19.50 22.44
N GLU A 119 -9.01 -18.38 21.70
CA GLU A 119 -9.97 -18.17 20.60
C GLU A 119 -9.44 -18.72 19.26
N GLU A 120 -9.83 -19.97 18.98
CA GLU A 120 -9.67 -20.60 17.67
C GLU A 120 -10.28 -19.69 16.58
N PRO A 121 -9.51 -19.31 15.54
CA PRO A 121 -9.98 -18.34 14.56
C PRO A 121 -11.22 -18.91 13.85
N ALA A 122 -12.34 -18.22 14.00
CA ALA A 122 -13.60 -18.60 13.35
C ALA A 122 -13.35 -18.83 11.84
N PRO A 123 -13.80 -19.96 11.28
CA PRO A 123 -13.56 -20.25 9.87
C PRO A 123 -14.17 -19.13 9.02
N ALA A 124 -13.33 -18.49 8.21
CA ALA A 124 -13.77 -17.48 7.25
C ALA A 124 -14.94 -18.04 6.41
N PRO A 125 -15.97 -17.24 6.10
CA PRO A 125 -17.09 -17.69 5.29
C PRO A 125 -16.58 -18.15 3.93
N THR A 126 -16.62 -19.46 3.67
CA THR A 126 -16.35 -20.04 2.36
C THR A 126 -17.33 -19.47 1.34
N PRO A 127 -16.87 -18.71 0.32
CA PRO A 127 -17.74 -18.28 -0.75
C PRO A 127 -18.19 -19.51 -1.58
N PRO A 128 -19.36 -19.45 -2.24
CA PRO A 128 -19.86 -20.56 -3.04
C PRO A 128 -18.87 -20.91 -4.15
N ALA A 129 -18.63 -22.21 -4.30
CA ALA A 129 -17.62 -22.84 -5.15
C ALA A 129 -17.49 -22.18 -6.53
N SER A 130 -16.34 -21.57 -6.78
CA SER A 130 -15.83 -21.26 -8.12
C SER A 130 -14.49 -22.00 -8.25
N ASP A 131 -14.35 -22.78 -9.33
CA ASP A 131 -13.20 -23.62 -9.73
C ASP A 131 -12.15 -24.00 -8.65
N PRO A 132 -12.06 -25.28 -8.23
CA PRO A 132 -11.14 -25.75 -7.18
C PRO A 132 -9.64 -25.63 -7.48
N GLN A 133 -9.25 -25.09 -8.66
CA GLN A 133 -7.87 -24.89 -9.09
C GLN A 133 -7.43 -23.42 -9.04
N ALA A 134 -8.36 -22.46 -8.90
CA ALA A 134 -8.03 -21.04 -8.85
C ALA A 134 -7.79 -20.62 -7.40
N ALA A 135 -6.54 -20.33 -7.04
CA ALA A 135 -6.24 -19.72 -5.76
C ALA A 135 -7.08 -18.43 -5.59
N PRO A 136 -7.67 -18.19 -4.41
CA PRO A 136 -8.44 -16.98 -4.18
C PRO A 136 -7.57 -15.75 -4.46
N PRO A 137 -8.14 -14.67 -5.03
CA PRO A 137 -7.39 -13.45 -5.26
C PRO A 137 -6.81 -12.94 -3.93
N PRO A 138 -5.57 -12.41 -3.93
CA PRO A 138 -4.96 -11.93 -2.71
C PRO A 138 -5.78 -10.79 -2.11
N PRO A 139 -5.84 -10.68 -0.78
CA PRO A 139 -6.55 -9.60 -0.13
C PRO A 139 -5.91 -8.24 -0.49
N PRO A 140 -6.70 -7.15 -0.50
CA PRO A 140 -6.23 -5.85 -0.95
C PRO A 140 -5.09 -5.30 -0.07
N GLU A 141 -5.07 -5.60 1.23
CA GLU A 141 -3.97 -5.26 2.13
C GLU A 141 -2.66 -5.94 1.74
N ALA A 142 -2.68 -7.22 1.36
CA ALA A 142 -1.48 -7.93 0.91
C ALA A 142 -0.95 -7.35 -0.41
N VAL A 143 -1.83 -6.97 -1.34
CA VAL A 143 -1.43 -6.29 -2.58
C VAL A 143 -0.79 -4.93 -2.27
N ALA A 144 -1.39 -4.16 -1.36
CA ALA A 144 -0.88 -2.85 -0.96
C ALA A 144 0.48 -2.95 -0.24
N ARG A 145 0.65 -3.94 0.64
CA ARG A 145 1.92 -4.25 1.30
C ARG A 145 2.99 -4.62 0.29
N ALA A 146 2.71 -5.55 -0.62
CA ALA A 146 3.63 -5.94 -1.68
C ALA A 146 4.05 -4.73 -2.54
N GLY A 147 3.12 -3.81 -2.83
CA GLY A 147 3.40 -2.53 -3.49
C GLY A 147 4.34 -1.63 -2.70
N ALA A 148 4.06 -1.45 -1.41
CA ALA A 148 4.91 -0.65 -0.54
C ALA A 148 6.32 -1.23 -0.43
N GLU A 149 6.45 -2.54 -0.23
CA GLU A 149 7.74 -3.19 -0.16
C GLU A 149 8.53 -3.06 -1.48
N ALA A 150 7.88 -3.22 -2.63
CA ALA A 150 8.53 -3.01 -3.93
C ALA A 150 9.07 -1.58 -4.06
N ALA A 151 8.30 -0.58 -3.64
CA ALA A 151 8.72 0.82 -3.64
C ALA A 151 9.87 1.09 -2.66
N LEU A 152 9.83 0.54 -1.44
CA LEU A 152 10.89 0.67 -0.45
C LEU A 152 12.19 0.01 -0.93
N ARG A 153 12.11 -1.18 -1.54
CA ARG A 153 13.26 -1.85 -2.18
C ARG A 153 13.83 -1.01 -3.32
N ALA A 154 12.97 -0.44 -4.17
CA ALA A 154 13.40 0.46 -5.23
C ALA A 154 14.08 1.71 -4.68
N LEU A 155 13.55 2.33 -3.62
CA LEU A 155 14.17 3.48 -2.97
C LEU A 155 15.55 3.15 -2.41
N ALA A 156 15.69 2.01 -1.73
CA ALA A 156 16.96 1.54 -1.21
C ALA A 156 17.97 1.32 -2.34
N ALA A 157 17.56 0.68 -3.43
CA ALA A 157 18.42 0.47 -4.60
C ALA A 157 18.82 1.78 -5.29
N ARG A 158 17.93 2.78 -5.33
CA ARG A 158 18.17 4.05 -6.03
C ARG A 158 18.99 5.07 -5.23
N LEU A 159 18.82 5.13 -3.91
CA LEU A 159 19.53 6.08 -3.05
C LEU A 159 20.78 5.48 -2.41
N GLY A 160 20.85 4.15 -2.33
CA GLY A 160 22.02 3.42 -1.81
C GLY A 160 22.43 3.90 -0.42
N GLY A 161 23.74 4.13 -0.23
CA GLY A 161 24.29 4.60 1.05
C GLY A 161 23.81 5.98 1.49
N SER A 162 23.17 6.76 0.62
CA SER A 162 22.60 8.07 0.94
C SER A 162 21.12 8.02 1.35
N LEU A 163 20.52 6.83 1.47
CA LEU A 163 19.09 6.63 1.73
C LEU A 163 18.59 7.46 2.91
N PHE A 164 19.19 7.30 4.10
CA PHE A 164 18.74 7.99 5.32
C PHE A 164 19.10 9.47 5.34
N GLY A 165 20.17 9.88 4.66
CA GLY A 165 20.51 11.30 4.48
C GLY A 165 19.50 12.00 3.55
N SER A 166 19.04 11.30 2.52
CA SER A 166 18.08 11.82 1.54
C SER A 166 16.63 11.75 2.03
N LEU A 167 16.33 10.78 2.90
CA LEU A 167 15.00 10.50 3.47
C LEU A 167 15.10 10.39 5.00
N PRO A 168 15.35 11.50 5.72
CA PRO A 168 15.45 11.48 7.18
C PRO A 168 14.16 10.98 7.84
N ARG A 169 13.01 11.24 7.23
CA ARG A 169 11.72 10.74 7.72
C ARG A 169 11.62 9.21 7.76
N LEU A 170 12.31 8.50 6.86
CA LEU A 170 12.34 7.04 6.88
C LEU A 170 13.07 6.53 8.13
N TRP A 171 14.20 7.16 8.46
CA TRP A 171 14.96 6.84 9.67
C TRP A 171 14.13 7.08 10.93
N GLU A 172 13.47 8.23 11.03
CA GLU A 172 12.60 8.57 12.16
C GLU A 172 11.49 7.53 12.39
N LEU A 173 10.88 7.03 11.31
CA LEU A 173 9.80 6.04 11.41
C LEU A 173 10.30 4.66 11.86
N ILE A 174 11.55 4.30 11.55
CA ILE A 174 12.14 3.00 11.93
C ILE A 174 12.72 3.07 13.35
N VAL A 175 13.49 4.12 13.65
CA VAL A 175 14.31 4.20 14.86
C VAL A 175 13.61 4.95 15.99
N GLY A 176 12.73 5.91 15.66
CA GLY A 176 12.01 6.70 16.64
C GLY A 176 11.26 5.85 17.67
N PRO A 177 10.39 4.90 17.23
CA PRO A 177 9.66 4.03 18.15
C PRO A 177 10.57 3.12 18.99
N LEU A 178 11.73 2.72 18.47
CA LEU A 178 12.68 1.85 19.18
C LEU A 178 13.49 2.59 20.24
N SER A 179 13.64 3.90 20.06
CA SER A 179 14.38 4.77 20.98
C SER A 179 13.49 5.39 22.05
N ALA A 180 12.17 5.29 21.90
CA ALA A 180 11.23 5.61 22.95
C ALA A 180 11.29 4.48 23.98
N GLU A 181 11.67 4.78 25.22
CA GLU A 181 11.48 3.87 26.34
C GLU A 181 10.00 3.45 26.36
N ALA A 182 9.75 2.15 26.45
CA ALA A 182 8.40 1.61 26.52
C ALA A 182 7.63 2.37 27.63
N PRO A 183 6.37 2.79 27.40
CA PRO A 183 5.57 3.34 28.47
C PRO A 183 5.55 2.29 29.58
N ALA A 184 6.01 2.67 30.77
CA ALA A 184 5.99 1.83 31.94
C ALA A 184 4.58 1.22 32.05
N ALA A 185 4.49 -0.09 31.82
CA ALA A 185 3.28 -0.84 32.08
C ALA A 185 2.81 -0.46 33.49
N ASP A 186 1.54 -0.05 33.57
CA ASP A 186 0.90 0.51 34.75
C ASP A 186 1.52 -0.01 36.04
N ALA A 187 2.18 0.91 36.77
CA ALA A 187 2.44 0.71 38.18
C ALA A 187 1.08 0.49 38.83
N ALA A 188 0.72 -0.77 39.03
CA ALA A 188 -0.39 -1.19 39.86
C ALA A 188 -0.29 -0.41 41.17
N ASP A 189 -1.23 0.50 41.37
CA ASP A 189 -1.35 1.34 42.54
C ASP A 189 -1.47 0.43 43.78
N PRO A 190 -0.46 0.37 44.68
CA PRO A 190 -0.52 -0.48 45.86
C PRO A 190 -1.21 0.21 47.04
N GLN A 191 -1.94 1.31 46.85
CA GLN A 191 -2.65 1.99 47.93
C GLN A 191 -4.15 2.22 47.65
N ALA A 192 -4.89 1.12 47.53
CA ALA A 192 -6.31 1.09 47.89
C ALA A 192 -6.47 0.36 49.24
N LEU A 193 -6.39 1.10 50.33
CA LEU A 193 -6.74 0.68 51.70
C LEU A 193 -7.61 1.77 52.33
#